data_AF-A0A3D1TXH8-F1
#
_entry.id   AF-A0A3D1TXH8-F1
#
_cell.length_a   1.000
_cell.length_b   1.000
_cell.length_c   1.000
_cell.angle_alpha   90.00
_cell.angle_beta   90.00
_cell.angle_gamma   90.00
#
_symmetry.space_group_name_H-M   'P 1'
#
loop_
_entity.id
_entity.type
_entity.pdbx_description
1 polymer ?
#
loop_
_entity_poly.entity_id
_entity_poly.type
_entity_poly.pdbx_seq_one_letter_code
_entity_poly.pdbx_strand_id
1 'polypeptide(L)'
;MIDAVRWVIILEALALAFMPLTCWLLRSLPDRGYGAAKIAGLLAVTYVSWLIGSVIPIASSGVLPYAVLLVGGAVGWWLALDETISSLRDAGRVIALEE
;
A
#
# COMPACT_ATOMS: atom_id res chain seq x y z
N MET A 1 -10.75 22.60 3.84
CA MET A 1 -10.53 21.62 4.94
C MET A 1 -10.95 20.21 4.55
N ILE A 2 -12.15 20.02 3.97
CA ILE A 2 -12.64 18.70 3.52
C ILE A 2 -11.66 18.02 2.55
N ASP A 3 -11.05 18.76 1.63
CA ASP A 3 -10.10 18.19 0.66
C ASP A 3 -8.83 17.63 1.31
N ALA A 4 -8.32 18.30 2.34
CA ALA A 4 -7.15 17.84 3.08
C ALA A 4 -7.46 16.53 3.82
N VAL A 5 -8.62 16.44 4.47
CA VAL A 5 -9.07 15.21 5.16
C VAL A 5 -9.25 14.09 4.14
N ARG A 6 -9.88 14.38 3.00
CA ARG A 6 -10.06 13.41 1.91
C ARG A 6 -8.72 12.90 1.39
N TRP A 7 -7.74 13.78 1.20
CA TRP A 7 -6.40 13.39 0.76
C TRP A 7 -5.70 12.47 1.77
N VAL A 8 -5.77 12.80 3.06
CA VAL A 8 -5.21 11.95 4.11
C VAL A 8 -5.87 10.56 4.10
N ILE A 9 -7.19 10.49 3.99
CA ILE A 9 -7.91 9.21 3.90
C ILE A 9 -7.46 8.40 2.69
N ILE A 10 -7.26 9.04 1.54
CA ILE A 10 -6.75 8.36 0.33
C ILE A 10 -5.34 7.81 0.57
N LEU A 11 -4.45 8.58 1.20
CA LEU A 11 -3.11 8.12 1.53
C LEU A 11 -3.13 6.95 2.52
N GLU A 12 -3.99 6.96 3.53
CA GLU A 12 -4.15 5.83 4.45
C GLU A 12 -4.72 4.60 3.73
N ALA A 13 -5.69 4.77 2.82
CA ALA A 13 -6.21 3.66 2.02
C ALA A 13 -5.14 3.05 1.11
N LEU A 14 -4.29 3.88 0.48
CA LEU A 14 -3.13 3.43 -0.29
C LEU A 14 -2.13 2.69 0.58
N ALA A 15 -1.80 3.26 1.75
CA ALA A 15 -0.87 2.66 2.69
C ALA A 15 -1.35 1.30 3.13
N LEU A 16 -2.61 1.20 3.57
CA LEU A 16 -3.24 -0.05 3.93
C LEU A 16 -3.13 -1.00 2.75
N ALA A 17 -3.75 -0.70 1.60
CA ALA A 17 -3.78 -1.58 0.43
C ALA A 17 -2.41 -2.14 0.00
N PHE A 18 -1.34 -1.36 0.10
CA PHE A 18 0.00 -1.81 -0.31
C PHE A 18 0.92 -2.22 0.86
N MET A 19 0.46 -2.11 2.11
CA MET A 19 1.18 -2.49 3.31
C MET A 19 1.75 -3.91 3.25
N PRO A 20 0.97 -4.98 3.00
CA PRO A 20 1.50 -6.34 3.05
C PRO A 20 2.55 -6.58 1.97
N LEU A 21 2.38 -5.96 0.80
CA LEU A 21 3.36 -6.01 -0.28
C LEU A 21 4.66 -5.32 0.12
N THR A 22 4.58 -4.14 0.75
CA THR A 22 5.77 -3.44 1.27
C THR A 22 6.42 -4.19 2.41
N CYS A 23 5.65 -4.79 3.32
CA CYS A 23 6.19 -5.57 4.42
C CYS A 23 6.90 -6.82 3.94
N TRP A 24 6.36 -7.47 2.92
CA TRP A 24 6.97 -8.60 2.28
C TRP A 24 8.27 -8.24 1.56
N LEU A 25 8.22 -7.21 0.70
CA LEU A 25 9.36 -6.81 -0.13
C LEU A 25 10.50 -6.18 0.69
N LEU A 26 10.15 -5.41 1.72
CA LEU A 26 11.07 -4.66 2.57
C LEU A 26 11.25 -5.31 3.96
N ARG A 27 10.96 -6.61 4.10
CA ARG A 27 11.09 -7.35 5.38
C ARG A 27 12.48 -7.29 6.02
N SER A 28 13.52 -7.01 5.21
CA SER A 28 14.92 -6.90 5.67
C SER A 28 15.22 -5.56 6.35
N LEU A 29 14.36 -4.55 6.17
CA LEU A 29 14.53 -3.24 6.78
C LEU A 29 14.03 -3.24 8.24
N PRO A 30 14.61 -2.39 9.12
CA PRO A 30 14.25 -2.35 10.54
C PRO A 30 12.77 -2.06 10.78
N ASP A 31 12.15 -1.25 9.92
CA ASP A 31 10.72 -0.89 9.97
C ASP A 31 9.83 -1.84 9.14
N ARG A 32 10.40 -2.94 8.60
CA ARG A 32 9.72 -3.93 7.75
C ARG A 32 8.80 -3.29 6.70
N GLY A 33 9.24 -2.19 6.07
CA GLY A 33 8.48 -1.51 5.01
C GLY A 33 7.26 -0.68 5.43
N TYR A 34 6.92 -0.58 6.71
CA TYR A 34 5.73 0.13 7.19
C TYR A 34 5.73 1.61 6.77
N GLY A 35 6.83 2.33 7.03
CA GLY A 35 6.98 3.74 6.64
C GLY A 35 6.95 3.99 5.13
N ALA A 36 7.28 2.97 4.32
CA ALA A 36 7.27 3.07 2.86
C ALA A 36 5.89 2.84 2.24
N ALA A 37 4.93 2.24 2.97
CA ALA A 37 3.63 1.82 2.43
C ALA A 37 2.85 2.95 1.75
N LYS A 38 2.83 4.16 2.35
CA LYS A 38 2.17 5.35 1.77
C LYS A 38 2.74 5.73 0.41
N ILE A 39 4.07 5.83 0.34
CA ILE A 39 4.78 6.26 -0.87
C ILE A 39 4.70 5.16 -1.94
N ALA A 40 4.89 3.90 -1.55
CA ALA A 40 4.82 2.75 -2.45
C ALA A 40 3.41 2.58 -3.03
N GLY A 41 2.36 2.70 -2.22
CA GLY A 41 0.98 2.63 -2.71
C GLY A 41 0.66 3.76 -3.68
N LEU A 42 1.06 5.00 -3.35
CA LEU A 42 0.90 6.14 -4.25
C LEU A 42 1.64 5.93 -5.58
N LEU A 43 2.89 5.48 -5.52
CA LEU A 43 3.70 5.19 -6.71
C LEU A 43 3.08 4.09 -7.55
N ALA A 44 2.68 2.97 -6.93
CA ALA A 44 2.06 1.85 -7.63
C ALA A 44 0.78 2.28 -8.35
N VAL A 45 -0.13 2.97 -7.66
CA VAL A 45 -1.41 3.39 -8.26
C VAL A 45 -1.19 4.41 -9.37
N THR A 46 -0.37 5.43 -9.15
CA THR A 46 -0.15 6.50 -10.15
C THR A 46 0.62 5.99 -11.36
N TYR A 47 1.73 5.28 -11.15
CA TYR A 47 2.60 4.82 -12.22
C TYR A 47 1.95 3.72 -13.06
N VAL A 48 1.30 2.73 -12.42
CA VAL A 48 0.60 1.67 -13.16
C VAL A 48 -0.60 2.23 -13.93
N SER A 49 -1.36 3.15 -13.33
CA SER A 49 -2.47 3.80 -14.05
C SER A 49 -1.98 4.60 -15.25
N TRP A 50 -0.86 5.32 -15.11
CA TRP A 50 -0.23 6.05 -16.21
C TRP A 50 0.28 5.12 -17.30
N LEU A 51 0.93 4.02 -16.93
CA LEU A 51 1.47 3.03 -17.87
C LEU A 51 0.34 2.36 -18.66
N ILE A 52 -0.72 1.89 -17.97
CA ILE A 52 -1.90 1.29 -18.61
C ILE A 52 -2.58 2.31 -19.52
N GLY A 53 -2.75 3.55 -19.05
CA GLY A 53 -3.35 4.63 -19.82
C GLY A 53 -2.54 5.06 -21.05
N SER A 54 -1.22 4.82 -21.04
CA SER A 54 -0.34 5.10 -22.19
C SER A 54 -0.48 4.06 -23.29
N VAL A 55 -0.87 2.82 -22.94
CA VAL A 55 -1.06 1.71 -23.90
C VAL A 55 -2.51 1.62 -24.35
N ILE A 56 -3.45 1.81 -23.43
CA ILE A 56 -4.88 1.70 -23.68
C ILE A 56 -5.50 3.09 -23.49
N PRO A 57 -6.30 3.61 -24.45
CA PRO A 57 -6.88 4.96 -24.41
C PRO A 57 -8.06 5.07 -23.41
N ILE A 58 -7.86 4.60 -22.19
CA ILE A 58 -8.79 4.64 -21.05
C ILE A 58 -8.24 5.59 -19.96
N ALA A 59 -7.08 6.22 -20.21
CA ALA A 59 -6.37 7.13 -19.30
C ALA A 59 -7.24 8.28 -18.75
N SER A 60 -8.23 8.73 -19.53
CA SER A 60 -9.13 9.81 -19.12
C SER A 60 -10.20 9.35 -18.12
N SER A 61 -10.34 8.05 -17.85
CA SER A 61 -11.32 7.56 -16.89
C SER A 61 -10.75 7.61 -15.48
N GLY A 62 -11.49 8.20 -14.54
CA GLY A 62 -11.15 8.15 -13.11
C GLY A 62 -11.19 6.73 -12.52
N VAL A 63 -11.57 5.71 -13.29
CA VAL A 63 -11.77 4.32 -12.86
C VAL A 63 -10.45 3.57 -12.70
N LEU A 64 -9.44 3.86 -13.55
CA LEU A 64 -8.17 3.15 -13.56
C LEU A 64 -7.43 3.17 -12.21
N PRO A 65 -7.27 4.33 -11.53
CA PRO A 65 -6.61 4.36 -10.22
C PRO A 65 -7.31 3.51 -9.16
N TYR A 66 -8.65 3.51 -9.13
CA TYR A 66 -9.41 2.67 -8.19
C TYR A 66 -9.27 1.19 -8.52
N ALA A 67 -9.28 0.82 -9.81
CA ALA A 67 -9.07 -0.56 -10.22
C ALA A 67 -7.67 -1.07 -9.84
N VAL A 68 -6.62 -0.27 -10.08
CA VAL A 68 -5.25 -0.60 -9.68
C VAL A 68 -5.13 -0.71 -8.16
N LEU A 69 -5.75 0.19 -7.40
CA LEU A 69 -5.78 0.13 -5.95
C LEU A 69 -6.41 -1.17 -5.44
N LEU A 70 -7.59 -1.53 -5.96
CA LEU A 70 -8.33 -2.72 -5.52
C LEU A 70 -7.60 -4.01 -5.91
N VAL A 71 -7.12 -4.10 -7.15
CA VAL A 71 -6.41 -5.29 -7.64
C VAL A 71 -5.05 -5.42 -6.95
N GLY A 72 -4.28 -4.34 -6.88
CA GLY A 72 -2.98 -4.33 -6.21
C GLY A 72 -3.09 -4.66 -4.72
N GLY A 73 -4.10 -4.09 -4.05
CA GLY A 73 -4.40 -4.40 -2.67
C GLY A 73 -4.84 -5.85 -2.45
N ALA A 74 -5.75 -6.36 -3.28
CA ALA A 74 -6.20 -7.75 -3.20
C ALA A 74 -5.04 -8.73 -3.43
N VAL A 75 -4.19 -8.49 -4.43
CA VAL A 75 -3.00 -9.32 -4.71
C VAL A 75 -2.00 -9.23 -3.57
N GLY A 76 -1.72 -8.03 -3.06
CA GLY A 76 -0.82 -7.82 -1.93
C GLY A 76 -1.30 -8.55 -0.67
N TRP A 77 -2.59 -8.45 -0.34
CA TRP A 77 -3.16 -9.20 0.77
C TRP A 77 -3.07 -10.69 0.52
N TRP A 78 -3.44 -11.16 -0.66
CA TRP A 78 -3.50 -12.59 -0.93
C TRP A 78 -2.13 -13.26 -0.89
N LEU A 79 -1.08 -12.57 -1.36
CA LEU A 79 0.28 -13.12 -1.40
C LEU A 79 1.05 -12.97 -0.09
N ALA A 80 0.75 -11.95 0.72
CA ALA A 80 1.56 -11.58 1.88
C ALA A 80 0.78 -11.46 3.19
N LEU A 81 -0.44 -12.01 3.26
CA LEU A 81 -1.28 -12.05 4.47
C LEU A 81 -0.55 -12.68 5.67
N ASP A 82 0.06 -13.85 5.47
CA ASP A 82 0.69 -14.61 6.55
C ASP A 82 1.95 -13.93 7.10
N GLU A 83 2.74 -13.31 6.21
CA GLU A 83 4.01 -12.66 6.56
C GLU A 83 3.80 -11.27 7.19
N THR A 84 2.66 -10.63 6.88
CA THR A 84 2.28 -9.34 7.47
C THR A 84 1.74 -9.51 8.88
N ILE A 85 0.92 -10.54 9.13
CA ILE A 85 0.37 -10.82 10.47
C ILE A 85 1.49 -11.24 11.44
N SER A 86 2.45 -12.03 10.99
CA SER A 86 3.62 -12.39 11.81
C SER A 86 4.49 -11.18 12.11
N SER A 87 4.68 -10.29 11.13
CA SER A 87 5.48 -9.07 11.32
C SER A 87 4.87 -8.07 12.28
N LEU A 88 3.54 -7.90 12.25
CA LEU A 88 2.84 -7.08 13.24
C LEU A 88 2.93 -7.68 14.65
N ARG A 89 2.87 -9.02 14.76
CA ARG A 89 2.96 -9.71 16.05
C ARG A 89 4.36 -9.62 16.67
N ASP A 90 5.42 -9.66 15.87
CA ASP A 90 6.79 -9.48 16.34
C ASP A 90 7.06 -8.03 16.77
N ALA A 91 6.59 -7.04 16.01
CA ALA A 91 6.76 -5.63 16.34
C ALA A 91 6.07 -5.28 17.67
N GLY A 92 4.85 -5.79 17.89
CA GLY A 92 4.15 -5.61 19.16
C GLY A 92 4.86 -6.28 20.35
N ARG A 93 5.64 -7.34 20.09
CA ARG A 93 6.42 -8.05 21.12
C ARG A 93 7.66 -7.29 21.56
N VAL A 94 8.31 -6.59 20.63
CA VAL A 94 9.48 -5.74 20.94
C VAL A 94 9.03 -4.53 21.77
N ILE A 95 7.94 -3.88 21.37
CA ILE A 95 7.39 -2.73 22.11
C ILE A 95 6.97 -3.13 23.53
N ALA A 96 6.32 -4.30 23.68
CA ALA A 96 5.91 -4.80 25.00
C ALA A 96 7.05 -5.27 25.91
N LEU A 97 8.29 -5.38 25.39
CA LEU A 97 9.48 -5.70 26.19
C LEU A 97 10.31 -4.46 26.55
N GLU A 98 10.09 -3.34 25.85
CA GLU A 98 10.77 -2.06 26.10
C GLU A 98 9.98 -1.13 27.03
N GLU A 99 8.69 -1.39 27.29
CA GLU A 99 7.87 -0.75 28.34
C GLU A 99 7.84 -1.57 29.64
#